data_AF-A0A925Z194-F1
#
_entry.id   AF-A0A925Z194-F1
#
_cell.length_a   1.000
_cell.length_b   1.000
_cell.length_c   1.000
_cell.angle_alpha   90.00
_cell.angle_beta   90.00
_cell.angle_gamma   90.00
#
_symmetry.space_group_name_H-M   'P 1'
#
loop_
_entity.id
_entity.type
_entity.pdbx_description
1 polymer ?
#
loop_
_entity_poly.entity_id
_entity_poly.type
_entity_poly.pdbx_seq_one_letter_code
_entity_poly.pdbx_strand_id
1 'polypeptide(L)'
;MKRIISSCIFYVLIVCAQQIAGQTVAISEFHYNPDSSLQSQDWVELHNYGGASIDISNWKLRDETPFNSFTFPGGTVLSAGEFLIAAQRTDTFAMVYPFVTNVVGPFEFGFDNTLGSVRLYDAGGSLIRAVNYVDSLPWPNGADGLGPTVEILDYEGDENDPANWIAGCVGGSPGEAYMPCDYAIVISEINYNSAADFNMKQWIELWNKSAGAIDISGWQFRDNNAANIFTIGAGNILNANERLVIADSLEAMGSFFPSVTNIIGEFNFGLSNNGDAVRLYDADLLLQYSVRYDDEFPWPTDADGAGFTIELYVEDGNPNVPSTWVAGCPHGSPGGEFILPCPDAIHDIEANENSIHAQPNPFSDMIVFLFDEKNVFDISALFILNITGEKIIDLPITNTISWNGKDADGNTVASGIYFLNVVDKTGNVFSEKVIKFNPY
;
A
#
# COMPACT_ATOMS: atom_id res chain seq x y z
N MET A 1 -0.62 42.38 30.11
CA MET A 1 0.21 41.17 29.87
C MET A 1 -0.36 40.42 28.68
N LYS A 2 0.15 40.68 27.47
CA LYS A 2 -0.11 39.86 26.29
C LYS A 2 1.23 39.23 25.91
N ARG A 3 1.28 37.91 25.95
CA ARG A 3 2.46 37.07 25.70
C ARG A 3 2.91 37.25 24.26
N ILE A 4 4.20 37.53 24.08
CA ILE A 4 4.89 37.47 22.78
C ILE A 4 5.19 35.99 22.54
N ILE A 5 4.57 35.40 21.53
CA ILE A 5 4.93 34.06 21.04
C ILE A 5 6.12 34.28 20.10
N SER A 6 7.31 33.87 20.54
CA SER A 6 8.51 33.85 19.70
C SER A 6 8.41 32.64 18.78
N SER A 7 8.09 32.86 17.51
CA SER A 7 8.18 31.83 16.48
C SER A 7 9.66 31.63 16.13
N CYS A 8 10.24 30.51 16.55
CA CYS A 8 11.53 30.06 16.09
C CYS A 8 11.36 29.48 14.68
N ILE A 9 11.68 30.28 13.67
CA ILE A 9 11.82 29.83 12.29
C ILE A 9 13.14 29.07 12.20
N PHE A 10 13.07 27.74 12.13
CA PHE A 10 14.21 26.91 11.74
C PHE A 10 14.44 27.12 10.24
N TYR A 11 15.59 27.71 9.89
CA TYR A 11 16.07 27.71 8.51
C TYR A 11 16.61 26.30 8.21
N VAL A 12 15.83 25.50 7.48
CA VAL A 12 16.38 24.35 6.77
C VAL A 12 17.28 24.92 5.68
N LEU A 13 18.59 24.81 5.88
CA LEU A 13 19.59 25.09 4.86
C LEU A 13 19.50 23.95 3.84
N ILE A 14 18.71 24.15 2.78
CA ILE A 14 18.72 23.27 1.61
C ILE A 14 20.08 23.48 0.93
N VAL A 15 21.06 22.67 1.31
CA VAL A 15 22.27 22.52 0.52
C VAL A 15 21.86 21.68 -0.68
N CYS A 16 21.62 22.33 -1.80
CA CYS A 16 21.49 21.64 -3.08
C CYS A 16 22.84 20.97 -3.36
N ALA A 17 22.95 19.67 -3.07
CA ALA A 17 24.10 18.87 -3.45
C ALA A 17 24.11 18.82 -4.99
N GLN A 18 25.05 19.52 -5.62
CA GLN A 18 25.26 19.37 -7.05
C GLN A 18 25.87 17.99 -7.27
N GLN A 19 25.14 17.11 -7.97
CA GLN A 19 25.70 15.85 -8.42
C GLN A 19 26.93 16.15 -9.27
N ILE A 20 28.09 15.69 -8.80
CA ILE A 20 29.34 15.85 -9.54
C ILE A 20 29.17 15.01 -10.81
N ALA A 21 29.08 15.69 -11.95
CA ALA A 21 28.92 15.04 -13.25
C ALA A 21 30.01 13.96 -13.43
N GLY A 22 29.58 12.71 -13.63
CA GLY A 22 30.47 11.56 -13.82
C GLY A 22 30.78 10.72 -12.58
N GLN A 23 30.25 11.06 -11.39
CA GLN A 23 30.40 10.23 -10.19
C GLN A 23 29.22 9.28 -10.02
N THR A 24 29.46 7.97 -10.12
CA THR A 24 28.42 6.91 -10.17
C THR A 24 28.32 6.06 -8.90
N VAL A 25 28.80 6.57 -7.76
CA VAL A 25 28.60 5.91 -6.46
C VAL A 25 27.35 6.50 -5.82
N ALA A 26 26.31 5.69 -5.64
CA ALA A 26 25.08 6.03 -4.94
C ALA A 26 25.09 5.44 -3.52
N ILE A 27 24.32 6.04 -2.62
CA ILE A 27 23.82 5.34 -1.43
C ILE A 27 22.61 4.55 -1.93
N SER A 28 22.71 3.21 -1.97
CA SER A 28 21.66 2.36 -2.53
C SER A 28 20.66 1.88 -1.50
N GLU A 29 21.14 1.65 -0.28
CA GLU A 29 20.33 1.09 0.80
C GLU A 29 20.92 1.49 2.14
N PHE A 30 20.08 1.69 3.16
CA PHE A 30 20.54 1.84 4.53
C PHE A 30 19.52 1.34 5.54
N HIS A 31 20.02 0.91 6.69
CA HIS A 31 19.21 0.50 7.82
C HIS A 31 19.60 1.32 9.04
N TYR A 32 18.69 2.18 9.48
CA TYR A 32 18.95 3.10 10.60
C TYR A 32 18.23 2.66 11.89
N ASN A 33 17.21 1.81 11.80
CA ASN A 33 16.50 1.28 12.96
C ASN A 33 16.04 -0.17 12.69
N PRO A 34 16.90 -1.17 12.89
CA PRO A 34 16.52 -2.56 12.71
C PRO A 34 15.46 -3.05 13.68
N ASP A 35 14.62 -3.99 13.22
CA ASP A 35 13.77 -4.76 14.13
C ASP A 35 14.66 -5.51 15.14
N SER A 36 14.19 -5.59 16.39
CA SER A 36 14.94 -6.19 17.49
C SER A 36 15.35 -7.66 17.30
N SER A 37 14.69 -8.40 16.40
CA SER A 37 15.07 -9.76 16.00
C SER A 37 16.17 -9.80 14.94
N LEU A 38 16.28 -8.75 14.13
CA LEU A 38 17.28 -8.58 13.07
C LEU A 38 18.38 -7.63 13.53
N GLN A 39 19.18 -8.06 14.51
CA GLN A 39 20.19 -7.22 15.17
C GLN A 39 21.42 -6.92 14.30
N SER A 40 21.25 -6.53 13.03
CA SER A 40 22.33 -6.15 12.12
C SER A 40 23.09 -4.91 12.60
N GLN A 41 22.48 -4.15 13.52
CA GLN A 41 22.81 -2.75 13.81
C GLN A 41 22.68 -1.89 12.55
N ASP A 42 23.15 -0.65 12.64
CA ASP A 42 23.11 0.28 11.52
C ASP A 42 24.09 -0.11 10.43
N TRP A 43 23.70 0.08 9.18
CA TRP A 43 24.57 -0.09 8.04
C TRP A 43 24.09 0.73 6.85
N VAL A 44 25.01 0.96 5.92
CA VAL A 44 24.75 1.63 4.64
C VAL A 44 25.41 0.84 3.53
N GLU A 45 24.74 0.75 2.40
CA GLU A 45 25.26 0.21 1.17
C GLU A 45 25.61 1.31 0.17
N LEU A 46 26.76 1.13 -0.47
CA LEU A 46 27.18 1.92 -1.61
C LEU A 46 27.12 1.06 -2.87
N HIS A 47 26.55 1.61 -3.93
CA HIS A 47 26.50 0.97 -5.24
C HIS A 47 27.22 1.81 -6.29
N ASN A 48 28.13 1.21 -7.04
CA ASN A 48 28.69 1.83 -8.24
C ASN A 48 27.85 1.46 -9.48
N TYR A 49 26.82 2.26 -9.78
CA TYR A 49 25.94 2.03 -10.93
C TYR A 49 26.57 2.38 -12.29
N GLY A 50 27.84 2.78 -12.32
CA GLY A 50 28.58 3.15 -13.52
C GLY A 50 29.33 2.01 -14.18
N GLY A 51 29.87 2.27 -15.39
CA GLY A 51 30.62 1.29 -16.18
C GLY A 51 32.12 1.19 -15.89
N ALA A 52 32.64 1.93 -14.91
CA ALA A 52 34.08 1.96 -14.59
C ALA A 52 34.29 1.77 -13.08
N SER A 53 35.43 1.18 -12.70
CA SER A 53 35.82 1.03 -11.30
C SER A 53 36.16 2.38 -10.65
N ILE A 54 35.76 2.56 -9.41
CA ILE A 54 36.00 3.78 -8.61
C ILE A 54 36.77 3.40 -7.35
N ASP A 55 37.94 4.01 -7.17
CA ASP A 55 38.72 3.90 -5.94
C ASP A 55 38.12 4.85 -4.89
N ILE A 56 37.54 4.28 -3.83
CA ILE A 56 36.96 5.00 -2.71
C ILE A 56 37.88 4.96 -1.47
N SER A 57 39.16 4.62 -1.64
CA SER A 57 40.14 4.66 -0.57
C SER A 57 40.18 6.04 0.10
N ASN A 58 40.13 6.05 1.43
CA ASN A 58 40.13 7.25 2.27
C ASN A 58 38.93 8.19 2.07
N TRP A 59 37.89 7.75 1.35
CA TRP A 59 36.58 8.41 1.41
C TRP A 59 36.04 8.34 2.84
N LYS A 60 35.04 9.16 3.15
CA LYS A 60 34.47 9.23 4.49
C LYS A 60 32.97 9.08 4.48
N LEU A 61 32.47 8.14 5.28
CA LEU A 61 31.07 8.05 5.68
C LEU A 61 30.88 8.86 6.96
N ARG A 62 29.79 9.64 7.03
CA ARG A 62 29.41 10.46 8.19
C ARG A 62 27.90 10.49 8.34
N ASP A 63 27.46 10.79 9.56
CA ASP A 63 26.09 11.17 9.86
C ASP A 63 25.91 12.71 9.93
N GLU A 64 24.85 13.17 10.59
CA GLU A 64 24.60 14.59 10.82
C GLU A 64 25.57 15.24 11.82
N THR A 65 26.21 14.45 12.68
CA THR A 65 27.14 14.89 13.72
C THR A 65 28.53 15.16 13.13
N PRO A 66 29.07 16.39 13.21
CA PRO A 66 30.29 16.78 12.49
C PRO A 66 31.57 15.96 12.76
N PHE A 67 31.64 15.29 13.91
CA PHE A 67 32.82 14.54 14.35
C PHE A 67 32.71 13.03 14.08
N ASN A 68 31.51 12.53 13.82
CA ASN A 68 31.30 11.13 13.49
C ASN A 68 31.79 10.90 12.06
N SER A 69 32.76 10.02 11.91
CA SER A 69 33.40 9.78 10.63
C SER A 69 34.05 8.42 10.59
N PHE A 70 33.68 7.61 9.61
CA PHE A 70 34.37 6.40 9.21
C PHE A 70 35.17 6.69 7.96
N THR A 71 36.40 6.17 7.87
CA THR A 71 37.26 6.33 6.69
C THR A 71 37.41 4.98 6.01
N PHE A 72 37.03 4.90 4.74
CA PHE A 72 37.14 3.66 3.97
C PHE A 72 38.61 3.22 3.89
N PRO A 73 38.93 1.93 4.14
CA PRO A 73 40.29 1.43 4.13
C PRO A 73 41.03 1.70 2.81
N GLY A 74 42.36 1.82 2.88
CA GLY A 74 43.17 1.93 1.67
C GLY A 74 43.07 0.65 0.81
N GLY A 75 42.89 0.83 -0.49
CA GLY A 75 42.68 -0.26 -1.45
C GLY A 75 41.21 -0.62 -1.67
N THR A 76 40.25 0.13 -1.10
CA THR A 76 38.82 -0.10 -1.33
C THR A 76 38.43 0.43 -2.72
N VAL A 77 38.15 -0.49 -3.64
CA VAL A 77 37.76 -0.19 -5.02
C VAL A 77 36.41 -0.81 -5.29
N LEU A 78 35.46 0.02 -5.73
CA LEU A 78 34.16 -0.42 -6.24
C LEU A 78 34.27 -0.66 -7.75
N SER A 79 34.19 -1.90 -8.18
CA SER A 79 34.07 -2.29 -9.59
C SER A 79 32.77 -1.78 -10.20
N ALA A 80 32.65 -1.85 -11.53
CA ALA A 80 31.40 -1.49 -12.21
C ALA A 80 30.25 -2.43 -11.75
N GLY A 81 29.14 -1.86 -11.30
CA GLY A 81 27.98 -2.58 -10.76
C GLY A 81 28.20 -3.21 -9.37
N GLU A 82 29.30 -2.89 -8.68
CA GLU A 82 29.60 -3.50 -7.38
C GLU A 82 28.89 -2.78 -6.22
N PHE A 83 28.41 -3.59 -5.27
CA PHE A 83 27.84 -3.16 -3.99
C PHE A 83 28.86 -3.36 -2.86
N LEU A 84 28.92 -2.42 -1.92
CA LEU A 84 29.76 -2.48 -0.73
C LEU A 84 28.97 -2.02 0.48
N ILE A 85 28.96 -2.83 1.53
CA ILE A 85 28.33 -2.50 2.80
C ILE A 85 29.36 -1.88 3.73
N ALA A 86 29.04 -0.74 4.34
CA ALA A 86 29.69 -0.27 5.55
C ALA A 86 28.75 -0.54 6.74
N ALA A 87 29.19 -1.33 7.71
CA ALA A 87 28.38 -1.71 8.88
C ALA A 87 28.92 -1.09 10.17
N GLN A 88 28.02 -0.70 11.08
CA GLN A 88 28.38 -0.25 12.42
C GLN A 88 29.10 -1.36 13.17
N ARG A 89 28.64 -2.59 12.97
CA ARG A 89 29.22 -3.81 13.55
C ARG A 89 29.24 -4.92 12.53
N THR A 90 30.42 -5.24 12.03
CA THR A 90 30.59 -6.28 11.01
C THR A 90 30.30 -7.70 11.53
N ASP A 91 30.44 -7.93 12.84
CA ASP A 91 30.17 -9.22 13.47
C ASP A 91 28.67 -9.51 13.57
N THR A 92 27.87 -8.55 14.05
CA THR A 92 26.42 -8.69 14.13
C THR A 92 25.77 -8.63 12.75
N PHE A 93 26.27 -7.78 11.85
CA PHE A 93 25.84 -7.76 10.45
C PHE A 93 26.03 -9.14 9.80
N ALA A 94 27.20 -9.77 9.95
CA ALA A 94 27.48 -11.09 9.38
C ALA A 94 26.66 -12.24 10.01
N MET A 95 26.11 -12.04 11.22
CA MET A 95 25.17 -13.01 11.80
C MET A 95 23.81 -12.97 11.11
N VAL A 96 23.35 -11.80 10.69
CA VAL A 96 22.09 -11.62 9.97
C VAL A 96 22.27 -11.93 8.47
N TYR A 97 23.37 -11.48 7.88
CA TYR A 97 23.67 -11.59 6.45
C TYR A 97 24.97 -12.38 6.18
N PRO A 98 25.02 -13.69 6.51
CA PRO A 98 26.25 -14.49 6.40
C PRO A 98 26.77 -14.69 4.96
N PHE A 99 25.94 -14.38 3.96
CA PHE A 99 26.27 -14.51 2.54
C PHE A 99 26.89 -13.24 1.94
N VAL A 100 26.77 -12.11 2.62
CA VAL A 100 27.28 -10.81 2.14
C VAL A 100 28.75 -10.68 2.54
N THR A 101 29.65 -10.76 1.55
CA THR A 101 31.09 -10.81 1.81
C THR A 101 31.79 -9.47 1.63
N ASN A 102 31.24 -8.55 0.84
CA ASN A 102 31.85 -7.24 0.59
C ASN A 102 31.44 -6.23 1.66
N VAL A 103 32.01 -6.39 2.86
CA VAL A 103 31.65 -5.60 4.05
C VAL A 103 32.89 -4.93 4.63
N VAL A 104 32.78 -3.63 4.90
CA VAL A 104 33.76 -2.83 5.66
C VAL A 104 33.14 -2.30 6.96
N GLY A 105 34.00 -1.84 7.86
CA GLY A 105 33.63 -1.37 9.19
C GLY A 105 34.62 -1.86 10.24
N PRO A 106 34.27 -1.81 11.53
CA PRO A 106 33.08 -1.14 12.06
C PRO A 106 33.17 0.38 11.89
N PHE A 107 32.04 1.05 11.63
CA PHE A 107 31.94 2.48 11.94
C PHE A 107 31.43 2.65 13.38
N GLU A 108 32.05 3.52 14.17
CA GLU A 108 31.82 3.61 15.63
C GLU A 108 30.75 4.66 16.03
N PHE A 109 29.79 4.92 15.15
CA PHE A 109 28.64 5.80 15.39
C PHE A 109 27.34 5.13 14.93
N GLY A 110 26.18 5.70 15.25
CA GLY A 110 24.89 5.22 14.78
C GLY A 110 24.17 6.31 14.00
N PHE A 111 23.21 5.91 13.18
CA PHE A 111 22.28 6.80 12.50
C PHE A 111 21.13 7.18 13.45
N ASP A 112 20.54 8.36 13.27
CA ASP A 112 19.43 8.80 14.12
C ASP A 112 18.13 8.10 13.71
N ASN A 113 17.36 7.63 14.70
CA ASN A 113 16.14 6.87 14.44
C ASN A 113 14.94 7.75 14.05
N THR A 114 15.07 9.08 14.04
CA THR A 114 13.96 10.00 13.75
C THR A 114 14.28 11.00 12.64
N LEU A 115 15.43 11.67 12.70
CA LEU A 115 15.88 12.63 11.70
C LEU A 115 17.39 12.54 11.59
N GLY A 116 17.87 11.92 10.52
CA GLY A 116 19.29 11.66 10.33
C GLY A 116 19.79 12.03 8.95
N SER A 117 21.08 11.81 8.73
CA SER A 117 21.65 11.88 7.39
C SER A 117 22.73 10.84 7.15
N VAL A 118 22.86 10.39 5.91
CA VAL A 118 23.94 9.51 5.45
C VAL A 118 24.76 10.30 4.43
N ARG A 119 26.02 10.59 4.76
CA ARG A 119 26.87 11.49 3.96
C ARG A 119 28.16 10.83 3.55
N LEU A 120 28.48 10.92 2.26
CA LEU A 120 29.69 10.39 1.67
C LEU A 120 30.57 11.52 1.17
N TYR A 121 31.83 11.55 1.59
CA TYR A 121 32.84 12.51 1.16
C TYR A 121 34.00 11.80 0.48
N ASP A 122 34.59 12.42 -0.55
CA ASP A 122 35.81 11.91 -1.16
C ASP A 122 37.03 12.07 -0.23
N ALA A 123 38.17 11.53 -0.67
CA ALA A 123 39.45 11.64 0.07
C ALA A 123 39.95 13.09 0.21
N GLY A 124 39.52 14.01 -0.67
CA GLY A 124 39.83 15.44 -0.60
C GLY A 124 38.91 16.22 0.35
N GLY A 125 37.84 15.60 0.84
CA GLY A 125 36.82 16.21 1.70
C GLY A 125 35.65 16.86 0.95
N SER A 126 35.53 16.67 -0.37
CA SER A 126 34.35 17.12 -1.12
C SER A 126 33.17 16.21 -0.83
N LEU A 127 31.97 16.79 -0.65
CA LEU A 127 30.74 16.00 -0.51
C LEU A 127 30.39 15.33 -1.85
N ILE A 128 30.21 14.02 -1.83
CA ILE A 128 29.86 13.20 -3.00
C ILE A 128 28.37 12.86 -3.02
N ARG A 129 27.83 12.40 -1.89
CA ARG A 129 26.40 12.07 -1.68
C ARG A 129 25.95 12.50 -0.30
N ALA A 130 24.67 12.84 -0.17
CA ALA A 130 24.04 13.13 1.10
C ALA A 130 22.55 12.81 1.00
N VAL A 131 22.11 11.86 1.81
CA VAL A 131 20.69 11.54 2.04
C VAL A 131 20.31 12.15 3.38
N ASN A 132 19.21 12.90 3.45
CA ASN A 132 18.63 13.36 4.72
C ASN A 132 17.24 12.77 4.83
N TYR A 133 17.00 11.93 5.85
CA TYR A 133 15.78 11.16 6.00
C TYR A 133 15.06 11.48 7.31
N VAL A 134 13.77 11.11 7.39
CA VAL A 134 12.98 11.10 8.62
C VAL A 134 12.23 9.77 8.78
N ASP A 135 11.78 9.47 9.99
CA ASP A 135 11.00 8.27 10.36
C ASP A 135 9.50 8.35 10.05
N SER A 136 9.09 9.31 9.21
CA SER A 136 7.68 9.58 8.91
C SER A 136 7.48 9.90 7.43
N LEU A 137 6.25 9.70 6.96
CA LEU A 137 5.87 10.06 5.60
C LEU A 137 6.22 11.54 5.33
N PRO A 138 6.77 11.87 4.14
CA PRO A 138 6.82 11.03 2.93
C PRO A 138 8.00 10.03 2.85
N TRP A 139 8.91 9.96 3.83
CA TRP A 139 9.93 8.91 3.84
C TRP A 139 9.33 7.56 4.26
N PRO A 140 9.91 6.43 3.81
CA PRO A 140 9.41 5.10 4.10
C PRO A 140 9.54 4.73 5.59
N ASN A 141 8.53 5.09 6.38
CA ASN A 141 8.43 4.77 7.82
C ASN A 141 8.23 3.27 8.12
N GLY A 142 8.00 2.44 7.10
CA GLY A 142 8.07 0.99 7.21
C GLY A 142 9.47 0.48 7.56
N ALA A 143 10.53 1.27 7.35
CA ALA A 143 11.90 0.93 7.73
C ALA A 143 12.27 1.31 9.18
N ASP A 144 11.32 1.90 9.93
CA ASP A 144 11.54 2.35 11.30
C ASP A 144 11.27 1.24 12.34
N GLY A 145 12.19 0.31 12.51
CA GLY A 145 12.08 -0.73 13.55
C GLY A 145 11.09 -1.85 13.22
N LEU A 146 10.57 -1.90 12.00
CA LEU A 146 9.67 -2.95 11.53
C LEU A 146 10.35 -4.01 10.65
N GLY A 147 11.67 -3.91 10.44
CA GLY A 147 12.47 -4.91 9.72
C GLY A 147 12.92 -4.54 8.30
N PRO A 148 12.11 -3.84 7.48
CA PRO A 148 12.56 -3.31 6.21
C PRO A 148 13.72 -2.33 6.32
N THR A 149 14.50 -2.26 5.25
CA THR A 149 15.53 -1.24 5.02
C THR A 149 14.98 -0.12 4.14
N VAL A 150 15.70 0.99 4.06
CA VAL A 150 15.39 2.07 3.13
C VAL A 150 16.19 1.83 1.84
N GLU A 151 15.51 1.53 0.74
CA GLU A 151 16.12 1.14 -0.55
C GLU A 151 15.79 2.16 -1.65
N ILE A 152 16.77 2.47 -2.52
CA ILE A 152 16.59 3.43 -3.62
C ILE A 152 15.98 2.75 -4.86
N LEU A 153 15.10 3.47 -5.57
CA LEU A 153 14.45 2.98 -6.79
C LEU A 153 15.17 3.40 -8.08
N ASP A 154 15.72 4.62 -8.11
CA ASP A 154 16.44 5.19 -9.24
C ASP A 154 17.78 5.79 -8.80
N TYR A 155 18.88 5.13 -9.19
CA TYR A 155 20.25 5.56 -8.89
C TYR A 155 20.66 6.88 -9.55
N GLU A 156 19.93 7.34 -10.58
CA GLU A 156 20.13 8.63 -11.23
C GLU A 156 19.17 9.72 -10.70
N GLY A 157 18.18 9.32 -9.90
CA GLY A 157 17.20 10.20 -9.26
C GLY A 157 17.77 11.04 -8.12
N ASP A 158 16.97 11.98 -7.61
CA ASP A 158 17.35 12.77 -6.42
C ASP A 158 17.28 11.90 -5.16
N GLU A 159 18.44 11.62 -4.55
CA GLU A 159 18.55 10.88 -3.29
C GLU A 159 17.87 11.59 -2.10
N ASN A 160 17.49 12.87 -2.21
CA ASN A 160 16.71 13.58 -1.19
C ASN A 160 15.23 13.71 -1.55
N ASP A 161 14.78 13.13 -2.66
CA ASP A 161 13.36 12.95 -2.96
C ASP A 161 12.86 11.67 -2.27
N PRO A 162 11.99 11.76 -1.25
CA PRO A 162 11.46 10.59 -0.55
C PRO A 162 10.73 9.61 -1.49
N ALA A 163 10.20 10.08 -2.62
CA ALA A 163 9.55 9.22 -3.62
C ALA A 163 10.53 8.29 -4.36
N ASN A 164 11.83 8.55 -4.26
CA ASN A 164 12.88 7.68 -4.79
C ASN A 164 13.26 6.56 -3.82
N TRP A 165 12.63 6.49 -2.64
CA TRP A 165 12.94 5.52 -1.60
C TRP A 165 11.71 4.69 -1.24
N ILE A 166 11.94 3.43 -0.94
CA ILE A 166 10.93 2.46 -0.53
C ILE A 166 11.34 1.81 0.80
N ALA A 167 10.36 1.45 1.63
CA ALA A 167 10.59 0.48 2.70
C ALA A 167 10.67 -0.88 2.01
N GLY A 168 11.87 -1.45 1.95
CA GLY A 168 12.17 -2.69 1.28
C GLY A 168 11.44 -3.92 1.81
N CYS A 169 12.04 -5.07 1.57
CA CYS A 169 11.60 -6.31 2.22
C CYS A 169 12.21 -6.38 3.63
N VAL A 170 11.66 -7.23 4.50
CA VAL A 170 12.25 -7.53 5.81
C VAL A 170 13.69 -8.00 5.61
N GLY A 171 14.65 -7.27 6.19
CA GLY A 171 16.09 -7.53 6.01
C GLY A 171 16.71 -6.95 4.73
N GLY A 172 15.94 -6.31 3.86
CA GLY A 172 16.45 -5.61 2.68
C GLY A 172 17.07 -6.51 1.61
N SER A 173 17.92 -5.93 0.76
CA SER A 173 18.68 -6.65 -0.28
C SER A 173 20.20 -6.41 -0.23
N PRO A 174 20.86 -6.51 0.94
CA PRO A 174 22.26 -6.15 1.05
C PRO A 174 23.14 -6.99 0.12
N GLY A 175 23.95 -6.29 -0.68
CA GLY A 175 24.86 -6.83 -1.67
C GLY A 175 24.27 -6.92 -3.08
N GLU A 176 23.00 -6.58 -3.27
CA GLU A 176 22.25 -6.74 -4.51
C GLU A 176 21.33 -5.52 -4.75
N ALA A 177 20.79 -5.39 -5.97
CA ALA A 177 19.75 -4.40 -6.24
C ALA A 177 18.41 -4.83 -5.61
N TYR A 178 17.54 -3.86 -5.29
CA TYR A 178 16.18 -4.11 -4.80
C TYR A 178 15.46 -5.17 -5.63
N MET A 179 14.82 -6.11 -4.93
CA MET A 179 13.99 -7.15 -5.52
C MET A 179 12.61 -7.19 -4.85
N PRO A 180 11.53 -7.52 -5.59
CA PRO A 180 10.22 -7.76 -5.00
C PRO A 180 10.27 -8.82 -3.90
N CYS A 181 9.45 -8.64 -2.87
CA CYS A 181 9.45 -9.53 -1.71
C CYS A 181 8.84 -10.90 -2.03
N ASP A 182 9.55 -11.96 -1.62
CA ASP A 182 9.11 -13.36 -1.78
C ASP A 182 8.83 -13.99 -0.41
N TYR A 183 7.73 -13.55 0.23
CA TYR A 183 7.30 -14.09 1.52
C TYR A 183 6.45 -15.36 1.34
N ALA A 184 6.78 -16.40 2.10
CA ALA A 184 6.05 -17.66 2.08
C ALA A 184 4.67 -17.55 2.77
N ILE A 185 4.61 -16.88 3.93
CA ILE A 185 3.38 -16.53 4.63
C ILE A 185 3.21 -15.01 4.53
N VAL A 186 2.07 -14.56 4.02
CA VAL A 186 1.72 -13.13 3.92
C VAL A 186 0.51 -12.79 4.78
N ILE A 187 0.38 -11.52 5.13
CA ILE A 187 -0.91 -10.96 5.54
C ILE A 187 -1.69 -10.66 4.27
N SER A 188 -2.79 -11.36 4.05
CA SER A 188 -3.64 -11.16 2.88
C SER A 188 -4.74 -10.13 3.12
N GLU A 189 -5.14 -9.93 4.38
CA GLU A 189 -6.26 -9.06 4.70
C GLU A 189 -6.17 -8.52 6.14
N ILE A 190 -6.58 -7.26 6.32
CA ILE A 190 -6.60 -6.56 7.60
C ILE A 190 -7.94 -5.87 7.79
N ASN A 191 -8.66 -6.24 8.83
CA ASN A 191 -9.82 -5.52 9.33
C ASN A 191 -9.45 -4.81 10.64
N TYR A 192 -9.03 -3.55 10.54
CA TYR A 192 -8.61 -2.76 11.71
C TYR A 192 -9.74 -1.89 12.27
N ASN A 193 -10.70 -1.45 11.44
CA ASN A 193 -11.83 -0.64 11.89
C ASN A 193 -13.13 -1.08 11.19
N SER A 194 -13.90 -1.96 11.87
CA SER A 194 -15.21 -2.39 11.38
C SER A 194 -16.24 -1.26 11.36
N ALA A 195 -17.22 -1.35 10.47
CA ALA A 195 -18.40 -0.48 10.50
C ALA A 195 -19.17 -0.61 11.83
N ALA A 196 -19.75 0.49 12.30
CA ALA A 196 -20.44 0.53 13.59
C ALA A 196 -21.71 -0.35 13.63
N ASP A 197 -22.39 -0.49 12.49
CA ASP A 197 -23.60 -1.31 12.31
C ASP A 197 -23.30 -2.76 11.87
N PHE A 198 -22.07 -3.04 11.44
CA PHE A 198 -21.54 -4.37 11.13
C PHE A 198 -20.19 -4.59 11.82
N ASN A 199 -20.21 -4.63 13.16
CA ASN A 199 -18.99 -4.67 13.97
C ASN A 199 -18.42 -6.10 14.07
N MET A 200 -17.61 -6.47 13.07
CA MET A 200 -16.88 -7.75 12.99
C MET A 200 -15.69 -7.84 13.94
N LYS A 201 -15.48 -6.79 14.75
CA LYS A 201 -14.28 -6.61 15.58
C LYS A 201 -13.01 -6.54 14.73
N GLN A 202 -11.85 -6.92 15.26
CA GLN A 202 -10.57 -6.78 14.57
C GLN A 202 -9.97 -8.13 14.25
N TRP A 203 -9.43 -8.25 13.04
CA TRP A 203 -8.80 -9.50 12.61
C TRP A 203 -7.81 -9.26 11.48
N ILE A 204 -6.91 -10.23 11.32
CA ILE A 204 -5.99 -10.34 10.18
C ILE A 204 -6.14 -11.73 9.57
N GLU A 205 -5.79 -11.85 8.30
CA GLU A 205 -5.69 -13.13 7.62
C GLU A 205 -4.26 -13.44 7.21
N LEU A 206 -3.80 -14.64 7.53
CA LEU A 206 -2.58 -15.22 7.01
C LEU A 206 -2.89 -16.04 5.76
N TRP A 207 -2.03 -15.96 4.75
CA TRP A 207 -2.08 -16.82 3.58
C TRP A 207 -0.72 -17.47 3.31
N ASN A 208 -0.71 -18.81 3.19
CA ASN A 208 0.46 -19.54 2.75
C ASN A 208 0.53 -19.58 1.22
N LYS A 209 1.40 -18.75 0.64
CA LYS A 209 1.67 -18.69 -0.80
C LYS A 209 2.63 -19.75 -1.30
N SER A 210 3.31 -20.46 -0.39
CA SER A 210 4.29 -21.46 -0.79
C SER A 210 3.62 -22.71 -1.35
N ALA A 211 4.38 -23.50 -2.12
CA ALA A 211 3.91 -24.77 -2.67
C ALA A 211 3.81 -25.91 -1.63
N GLY A 212 4.16 -25.66 -0.36
CA GLY A 212 4.26 -26.67 0.68
C GLY A 212 3.50 -26.28 1.95
N ALA A 213 3.32 -27.26 2.84
CA ALA A 213 2.76 -26.98 4.16
C ALA A 213 3.82 -26.34 5.07
N ILE A 214 3.42 -25.31 5.83
CA ILE A 214 4.26 -24.60 6.81
C ILE A 214 3.63 -24.78 8.18
N ASP A 215 4.43 -25.29 9.13
CA ASP A 215 4.05 -25.33 10.54
C ASP A 215 4.27 -23.95 11.16
N ILE A 216 3.17 -23.29 11.52
CA ILE A 216 3.17 -21.97 12.16
C ILE A 216 2.93 -22.07 13.67
N SER A 217 3.05 -23.27 14.24
CA SER A 217 3.01 -23.47 15.69
C SER A 217 4.10 -22.64 16.37
N GLY A 218 3.72 -21.85 17.38
CA GLY A 218 4.65 -21.00 18.13
C GLY A 218 5.01 -19.69 17.43
N TRP A 219 4.59 -19.47 16.19
CA TRP A 219 4.72 -18.16 15.54
C TRP A 219 3.97 -17.07 16.32
N GLN A 220 4.38 -15.82 16.15
CA GLN A 220 3.81 -14.69 16.86
C GLN A 220 3.30 -13.61 15.92
N PHE A 221 2.05 -13.19 16.13
CA PHE A 221 1.48 -11.97 15.58
C PHE A 221 1.65 -10.83 16.60
N ARG A 222 2.13 -9.67 16.12
CA ARG A 222 2.25 -8.44 16.90
C ARG A 222 1.73 -7.24 16.11
N ASP A 223 1.17 -6.25 16.80
CA ASP A 223 0.89 -4.94 16.20
C ASP A 223 2.18 -4.07 16.17
N ASN A 224 2.11 -2.73 16.07
CA ASN A 224 3.29 -1.86 16.15
C ASN A 224 3.96 -1.83 17.55
N ASN A 225 3.25 -2.17 18.62
CA ASN A 225 3.82 -2.28 19.95
C ASN A 225 4.46 -3.67 20.17
N ALA A 226 5.77 -3.71 20.34
CA ALA A 226 6.51 -4.97 20.46
C ALA A 226 6.09 -5.84 21.67
N ALA A 227 5.41 -5.27 22.67
CA ALA A 227 4.88 -5.98 23.82
C ALA A 227 3.52 -6.67 23.58
N ASN A 228 2.81 -6.31 22.51
CA ASN A 228 1.54 -6.92 22.13
C ASN A 228 1.83 -8.18 21.33
N ILE A 229 1.66 -9.34 21.97
CA ILE A 229 2.08 -10.64 21.43
C ILE A 229 0.90 -11.61 21.48
N PHE A 230 0.49 -12.10 20.32
CA PHE A 230 -0.37 -13.27 20.17
C PHE A 230 0.47 -14.44 19.66
N THR A 231 0.54 -15.53 20.42
CA THR A 231 1.30 -16.74 20.04
C THR A 231 0.35 -17.80 19.48
N ILE A 232 0.64 -18.28 18.27
CA ILE A 232 -0.12 -19.31 17.58
C ILE A 232 0.08 -20.65 18.29
N GLY A 233 -1.03 -21.30 18.65
CA GLY A 233 -1.02 -22.57 19.38
C GLY A 233 -0.38 -23.72 18.60
N ALA A 234 -0.02 -24.79 19.32
CA ALA A 234 0.56 -25.98 18.69
C ALA A 234 -0.44 -26.69 17.76
N GLY A 235 0.08 -27.25 16.66
CA GLY A 235 -0.68 -28.02 15.68
C GLY A 235 -1.29 -27.19 14.54
N ASN A 236 -0.98 -25.89 14.47
CA ASN A 236 -1.39 -25.04 13.35
C ASN A 236 -0.41 -25.23 12.19
N ILE A 237 -0.85 -25.95 11.16
CA ILE A 237 -0.10 -26.18 9.93
C ILE A 237 -0.92 -25.61 8.78
N LEU A 238 -0.38 -24.62 8.06
CA LEU A 238 -1.00 -24.10 6.85
C LEU A 238 -0.49 -24.88 5.65
N ASN A 239 -1.37 -25.61 4.97
CA ASN A 239 -1.08 -26.22 3.68
C ASN A 239 -0.86 -25.16 2.60
N ALA A 240 -0.37 -25.59 1.43
CA ALA A 240 -0.23 -24.71 0.28
C ALA A 240 -1.57 -24.05 -0.07
N ASN A 241 -1.55 -22.72 -0.25
CA ASN A 241 -2.72 -21.86 -0.48
C ASN A 241 -3.75 -21.82 0.66
N GLU A 242 -3.45 -22.38 1.83
CA GLU A 242 -4.35 -22.31 2.97
C GLU A 242 -4.31 -20.93 3.63
N ARG A 243 -5.48 -20.48 4.09
CA ARG A 243 -5.68 -19.21 4.78
C ARG A 243 -6.14 -19.43 6.20
N LEU A 244 -5.69 -18.58 7.13
CA LEU A 244 -6.02 -18.63 8.54
C LEU A 244 -6.33 -17.24 9.07
N VAL A 245 -7.52 -17.08 9.65
CA VAL A 245 -7.91 -15.83 10.30
C VAL A 245 -7.45 -15.83 11.75
N ILE A 246 -6.83 -14.73 12.20
CA ILE A 246 -6.55 -14.45 13.61
C ILE A 246 -7.44 -13.29 14.05
N ALA A 247 -8.36 -13.53 14.99
CA ALA A 247 -9.37 -12.55 15.41
C ALA A 247 -9.28 -12.19 16.89
N ASP A 248 -9.70 -10.98 17.24
CA ASP A 248 -9.88 -10.54 18.64
C ASP A 248 -11.20 -11.05 19.25
N SER A 249 -12.14 -11.50 18.41
CA SER A 249 -13.42 -12.04 18.83
C SER A 249 -13.87 -13.21 17.95
N LEU A 250 -13.78 -14.42 18.50
CA LEU A 250 -14.28 -15.63 17.84
C LEU A 250 -15.82 -15.65 17.80
N GLU A 251 -16.48 -15.02 18.77
CA GLU A 251 -17.94 -14.87 18.79
C GLU A 251 -18.43 -13.99 17.62
N ALA A 252 -17.78 -12.85 17.38
CA ALA A 252 -18.12 -11.98 16.26
C ALA A 252 -17.90 -12.69 14.92
N MET A 253 -16.73 -13.32 14.74
CA MET A 253 -16.41 -14.06 13.52
C MET A 253 -17.38 -15.22 13.28
N GLY A 254 -17.73 -16.00 14.31
CA GLY A 254 -18.72 -17.06 14.17
C GLY A 254 -20.15 -16.57 13.87
N SER A 255 -20.47 -15.33 14.26
CA SER A 255 -21.79 -14.72 14.02
C SER A 255 -21.92 -14.14 12.61
N PHE A 256 -20.88 -13.43 12.13
CA PHE A 256 -20.88 -12.77 10.83
C PHE A 256 -20.38 -13.67 9.69
N PHE A 257 -19.46 -14.60 9.99
CA PHE A 257 -18.81 -15.48 9.01
C PHE A 257 -18.86 -16.95 9.43
N PRO A 258 -20.05 -17.56 9.56
CA PRO A 258 -20.22 -18.93 10.06
C PRO A 258 -19.60 -20.02 9.18
N SER A 259 -19.23 -19.70 7.94
CA SER A 259 -18.53 -20.61 7.01
C SER A 259 -17.02 -20.64 7.21
N VAL A 260 -16.44 -19.68 7.93
CA VAL A 260 -14.99 -19.61 8.16
C VAL A 260 -14.61 -20.58 9.27
N THR A 261 -13.92 -21.65 8.89
CA THR A 261 -13.56 -22.73 9.83
C THR A 261 -12.12 -22.68 10.29
N ASN A 262 -11.20 -22.13 9.49
CA ASN A 262 -9.80 -21.98 9.86
C ASN A 262 -9.57 -20.61 10.50
N ILE A 263 -9.92 -20.54 11.79
CA ILE A 263 -9.86 -19.32 12.57
C ILE A 263 -9.30 -19.61 13.97
N ILE A 264 -8.40 -18.74 14.44
CA ILE A 264 -7.85 -18.75 15.79
C ILE A 264 -8.01 -17.38 16.45
N GLY A 265 -7.87 -17.37 17.77
CA GLY A 265 -8.08 -16.19 18.62
C GLY A 265 -8.22 -16.62 20.07
N GLU A 266 -8.55 -15.73 20.99
CA GLU A 266 -8.75 -14.28 20.80
C GLU A 266 -7.47 -13.53 21.14
N PHE A 267 -6.96 -12.66 20.26
CA PHE A 267 -5.91 -11.73 20.66
C PHE A 267 -6.49 -10.61 21.54
N ASN A 268 -5.68 -10.06 22.45
CA ASN A 268 -6.16 -9.22 23.56
C ASN A 268 -5.60 -7.78 23.54
N PHE A 269 -5.11 -7.35 22.38
CA PHE A 269 -4.71 -5.99 22.06
C PHE A 269 -5.54 -5.52 20.85
N GLY A 270 -5.42 -4.25 20.48
CA GLY A 270 -6.16 -3.69 19.35
C GLY A 270 -5.21 -3.21 18.26
N LEU A 271 -5.64 -3.36 17.02
CA LEU A 271 -5.10 -2.66 15.86
C LEU A 271 -5.59 -1.20 15.87
N SER A 272 -4.69 -0.23 15.67
CA SER A 272 -5.04 1.18 15.69
C SER A 272 -5.88 1.58 14.47
N ASN A 273 -6.87 2.44 14.71
CA ASN A 273 -7.71 3.03 13.66
C ASN A 273 -7.03 4.19 12.92
N ASN A 274 -5.90 4.69 13.41
CA ASN A 274 -5.17 5.82 12.82
C ASN A 274 -3.84 5.34 12.18
N GLY A 275 -3.85 4.13 11.58
CA GLY A 275 -2.65 3.40 11.17
C GLY A 275 -1.95 2.63 12.29
N ASP A 276 -1.34 1.50 11.91
CA ASP A 276 -0.60 0.57 12.78
C ASP A 276 0.39 -0.27 11.95
N ALA A 277 1.01 -1.27 12.56
CA ALA A 277 1.77 -2.29 11.86
C ALA A 277 1.26 -3.69 12.25
N VAL A 278 1.40 -4.64 11.34
CA VAL A 278 1.20 -6.08 11.58
C VAL A 278 2.52 -6.78 11.31
N ARG A 279 3.00 -7.55 12.29
CA ARG A 279 4.29 -8.25 12.24
C ARG A 279 4.11 -9.72 12.57
N LEU A 280 4.77 -10.58 11.79
CA LEU A 280 4.82 -12.02 12.00
C LEU A 280 6.25 -12.45 12.32
N TYR A 281 6.41 -13.11 13.46
CA TYR A 281 7.65 -13.75 13.87
C TYR A 281 7.47 -15.27 13.83
N ASP A 282 8.51 -16.00 13.42
CA ASP A 282 8.49 -17.46 13.49
C ASP A 282 8.64 -17.98 14.93
N ALA A 283 8.72 -19.31 15.06
CA ALA A 283 8.90 -19.97 16.35
C ALA A 283 10.27 -19.70 17.01
N ASP A 284 11.27 -19.29 16.23
CA ASP A 284 12.60 -18.88 16.69
C ASP A 284 12.66 -17.36 17.00
N LEU A 285 11.52 -16.67 16.89
CA LEU A 285 11.34 -15.23 17.11
C LEU A 285 12.07 -14.33 16.10
N LEU A 286 12.33 -14.85 14.90
CA LEU A 286 12.81 -14.05 13.79
C LEU A 286 11.63 -13.45 13.02
N LEU A 287 11.71 -12.16 12.71
CA LEU A 287 10.71 -11.49 11.90
C LEU A 287 10.69 -12.07 10.48
N GLN A 288 9.51 -12.51 10.04
CA GLN A 288 9.28 -13.11 8.72
C GLN A 288 8.50 -12.18 7.79
N TYR A 289 7.62 -11.34 8.33
CA TYR A 289 6.79 -10.43 7.55
C TYR A 289 6.43 -9.20 8.37
N SER A 290 6.40 -8.03 7.75
CA SER A 290 5.83 -6.84 8.32
C SER A 290 5.13 -5.98 7.28
N VAL A 291 4.00 -5.41 7.69
CA VAL A 291 3.29 -4.35 6.97
C VAL A 291 2.96 -3.23 7.94
N ARG A 292 3.24 -1.99 7.56
CA ARG A 292 2.66 -0.80 8.17
C ARG A 292 1.52 -0.29 7.31
N TYR A 293 0.31 -0.22 7.84
CA TYR A 293 -0.86 0.36 7.15
C TYR A 293 -1.24 1.72 7.77
N ASP A 294 -2.06 2.48 7.05
CA ASP A 294 -2.57 3.79 7.48
C ASP A 294 -4.07 3.92 7.17
N ASP A 295 -4.75 4.87 7.80
CA ASP A 295 -6.16 5.23 7.52
C ASP A 295 -6.28 6.42 6.54
N GLU A 296 -5.15 7.02 6.16
CA GLU A 296 -5.08 8.09 5.17
C GLU A 296 -4.47 7.66 3.83
N PHE A 297 -4.76 8.43 2.77
CA PHE A 297 -4.11 8.24 1.46
C PHE A 297 -2.57 8.25 1.61
N PRO A 298 -1.84 7.28 1.02
CA PRO A 298 -2.24 6.48 -0.13
C PRO A 298 -2.87 5.12 0.18
N TRP A 299 -3.14 4.82 1.45
CA TRP A 299 -3.80 3.58 1.85
C TRP A 299 -5.31 3.62 1.56
N PRO A 300 -5.97 2.46 1.45
CA PRO A 300 -7.42 2.41 1.22
C PRO A 300 -8.23 2.98 2.39
N THR A 301 -8.72 4.21 2.24
CA THR A 301 -9.45 4.93 3.30
C THR A 301 -10.84 4.35 3.58
N ASP A 302 -11.42 3.58 2.64
CA ASP A 302 -12.74 2.95 2.83
C ASP A 302 -12.71 1.84 3.89
N ALA A 303 -11.53 1.32 4.25
CA ALA A 303 -11.36 0.37 5.34
C ALA A 303 -11.45 1.01 6.75
N ASP A 304 -11.51 2.34 6.83
CA ASP A 304 -11.65 3.06 8.11
C ASP A 304 -13.12 3.18 8.55
N GLY A 305 -13.73 2.07 8.96
CA GLY A 305 -15.06 2.09 9.57
C GLY A 305 -16.22 2.23 8.58
N ALA A 306 -15.97 2.21 7.27
CA ALA A 306 -17.03 2.11 6.26
C ALA A 306 -17.41 0.65 5.92
N GLY A 307 -16.82 -0.31 6.63
CA GLY A 307 -17.18 -1.73 6.55
C GLY A 307 -16.32 -2.53 5.58
N PHE A 308 -15.35 -1.92 4.91
CA PHE A 308 -14.36 -2.61 4.09
C PHE A 308 -13.17 -3.06 4.93
N THR A 309 -12.40 -3.97 4.37
CA THR A 309 -11.08 -4.39 4.86
C THR A 309 -10.02 -3.95 3.86
N ILE A 310 -8.77 -3.88 4.30
CA ILE A 310 -7.64 -3.72 3.39
C ILE A 310 -7.21 -5.13 2.94
N GLU A 311 -7.30 -5.41 1.64
CA GLU A 311 -6.93 -6.70 1.04
C GLU A 311 -5.69 -6.55 0.15
N LEU A 312 -4.80 -7.55 0.20
CA LEU A 312 -3.60 -7.60 -0.62
C LEU A 312 -3.98 -7.95 -2.06
N TYR A 313 -3.79 -6.98 -2.97
CA TYR A 313 -4.15 -7.11 -4.38
C TYR A 313 -2.98 -7.62 -5.24
N VAL A 314 -1.76 -7.20 -4.92
CA VAL A 314 -0.55 -7.65 -5.62
C VAL A 314 0.14 -8.69 -4.76
N GLU A 315 -0.13 -9.97 -5.06
CA GLU A 315 0.27 -11.09 -4.20
C GLU A 315 1.79 -11.17 -3.96
N ASP A 316 2.60 -10.90 -4.98
CA ASP A 316 4.08 -10.84 -4.92
C ASP A 316 4.60 -9.40 -4.70
N GLY A 317 3.74 -8.50 -4.24
CA GLY A 317 4.04 -7.09 -4.02
C GLY A 317 4.78 -6.85 -2.71
N ASN A 318 5.46 -5.71 -2.64
CA ASN A 318 5.99 -5.22 -1.37
C ASN A 318 4.81 -4.77 -0.46
N PRO A 319 4.66 -5.35 0.74
CA PRO A 319 3.52 -5.06 1.60
C PRO A 319 3.59 -3.66 2.23
N ASN A 320 4.74 -2.99 2.25
CA ASN A 320 4.87 -1.63 2.75
C ASN A 320 4.64 -0.56 1.65
N VAL A 321 4.18 -0.97 0.47
CA VAL A 321 3.76 -0.08 -0.61
C VAL A 321 2.23 -0.03 -0.66
N PRO A 322 1.59 1.13 -0.45
CA PRO A 322 0.13 1.20 -0.36
C PRO A 322 -0.60 0.71 -1.61
N SER A 323 -0.01 0.86 -2.81
CA SER A 323 -0.62 0.43 -4.07
C SER A 323 -0.63 -1.09 -4.28
N THR A 324 -0.04 -1.88 -3.38
CA THR A 324 -0.20 -3.35 -3.37
C THR A 324 -1.47 -3.78 -2.64
N TRP A 325 -2.15 -2.83 -1.98
CA TRP A 325 -3.37 -3.04 -1.21
C TRP A 325 -4.55 -2.32 -1.85
N VAL A 326 -5.75 -2.84 -1.59
CA VAL A 326 -7.01 -2.26 -2.06
C VAL A 326 -8.07 -2.36 -0.98
N ALA A 327 -9.06 -1.46 -1.01
CA ALA A 327 -10.29 -1.68 -0.28
C ALA A 327 -11.01 -2.85 -0.93
N GLY A 328 -11.18 -3.93 -0.17
CA GLY A 328 -11.78 -5.17 -0.62
C GLY A 328 -13.27 -5.07 -0.92
N CYS A 329 -13.96 -6.19 -0.77
CA CYS A 329 -15.41 -6.16 -0.75
C CYS A 329 -15.95 -5.65 0.59
N PRO A 330 -17.20 -5.15 0.65
CA PRO A 330 -17.85 -4.88 1.92
C PRO A 330 -17.78 -6.12 2.82
N HIS A 331 -17.29 -5.92 4.03
CA HIS A 331 -17.03 -6.91 5.08
C HIS A 331 -15.84 -7.84 4.84
N GLY A 332 -15.11 -7.67 3.74
CA GLY A 332 -13.92 -8.45 3.44
C GLY A 332 -14.20 -9.87 2.93
N SER A 333 -13.13 -10.66 2.81
CA SER A 333 -13.18 -12.03 2.29
C SER A 333 -12.57 -13.08 3.24
N PRO A 334 -12.84 -13.04 4.57
CA PRO A 334 -12.14 -13.89 5.54
C PRO A 334 -12.26 -15.38 5.21
N GLY A 335 -11.13 -16.08 5.23
CA GLY A 335 -10.96 -17.48 4.85
C GLY A 335 -11.01 -17.74 3.35
N GLY A 336 -11.13 -16.71 2.52
CA GLY A 336 -11.33 -16.76 1.07
C GLY A 336 -10.24 -16.03 0.29
N GLU A 337 -10.28 -16.18 -1.04
CA GLU A 337 -9.46 -15.35 -1.92
C GLU A 337 -10.09 -13.97 -2.06
N PHE A 338 -9.24 -12.95 -2.27
CA PHE A 338 -9.68 -11.64 -2.71
C PHE A 338 -10.46 -11.78 -4.03
N ILE A 339 -11.68 -11.21 -4.08
CA ILE A 339 -12.58 -11.33 -5.24
C ILE A 339 -13.07 -9.95 -5.64
N LEU A 340 -12.84 -9.58 -6.91
CA LEU A 340 -13.55 -8.50 -7.59
C LEU A 340 -14.13 -9.00 -8.93
N PRO A 341 -15.34 -8.59 -9.31
CA PRO A 341 -16.29 -7.76 -8.55
C PRO A 341 -16.89 -8.53 -7.36
N CYS A 342 -17.40 -7.81 -6.36
CA CYS A 342 -17.92 -8.42 -5.13
C CYS A 342 -19.12 -9.35 -5.40
N PRO A 343 -19.19 -10.54 -4.79
CA PRO A 343 -20.26 -11.52 -5.04
C PRO A 343 -21.68 -11.02 -4.81
N ASP A 344 -21.84 -10.11 -3.82
CA ASP A 344 -23.10 -9.48 -3.45
C ASP A 344 -23.13 -7.97 -3.76
N ALA A 345 -22.17 -7.47 -4.55
CA ALA A 345 -22.41 -6.18 -5.18
C ALA A 345 -23.73 -6.33 -5.94
N ILE A 346 -24.68 -5.44 -5.70
CA ILE A 346 -25.67 -5.15 -6.73
C ILE A 346 -24.79 -4.92 -7.95
N HIS A 347 -24.86 -5.82 -8.92
CA HIS A 347 -24.35 -5.52 -10.23
C HIS A 347 -25.11 -4.25 -10.63
N ASP A 348 -24.50 -3.08 -10.43
CA ASP A 348 -24.57 -2.07 -11.46
C ASP A 348 -24.18 -2.86 -12.68
N ILE A 349 -25.19 -3.22 -13.47
CA ILE A 349 -25.06 -4.04 -14.66
C ILE A 349 -23.80 -3.52 -15.33
N GLU A 350 -22.72 -4.31 -15.24
CA GLU A 350 -21.46 -3.91 -15.83
C GLU A 350 -21.81 -3.51 -17.24
N ALA A 351 -21.44 -2.29 -17.60
CA ALA A 351 -21.66 -1.76 -18.92
C ALA A 351 -20.88 -2.64 -19.90
N ASN A 352 -21.46 -3.78 -20.29
CA ASN A 352 -21.05 -4.61 -21.38
C ASN A 352 -22.26 -5.39 -21.91
N GLU A 353 -22.56 -5.04 -23.16
CA GLU A 353 -23.48 -5.62 -24.14
C GLU A 353 -24.86 -4.97 -24.31
N ASN A 354 -25.33 -4.14 -23.38
CA ASN A 354 -26.68 -3.54 -23.41
C ASN A 354 -26.72 -2.02 -23.10
N SER A 355 -25.63 -1.27 -23.31
CA SER A 355 -25.54 0.13 -22.90
C SER A 355 -26.50 1.05 -23.69
N ILE A 356 -27.29 1.82 -22.95
CA ILE A 356 -28.08 2.94 -23.48
C ILE A 356 -27.32 4.21 -23.14
N HIS A 357 -26.87 4.94 -24.15
CA HIS A 357 -26.19 6.21 -23.95
C HIS A 357 -27.13 7.38 -24.19
N ALA A 358 -27.35 8.20 -23.16
CA ALA A 358 -28.15 9.41 -23.28
C ALA A 358 -27.25 10.62 -23.61
N GLN A 359 -27.50 11.31 -24.73
CA GLN A 359 -26.71 12.45 -25.18
C GLN A 359 -27.56 13.59 -25.77
N PRO A 360 -27.29 14.85 -25.41
CA PRO A 360 -26.43 15.29 -24.30
C PRO A 360 -27.09 14.93 -22.94
N ASN A 361 -26.28 14.65 -21.92
CA ASN A 361 -26.76 14.42 -20.57
C ASN A 361 -25.78 15.09 -19.59
N PRO A 362 -26.10 16.26 -18.99
CA PRO A 362 -27.42 16.91 -18.95
C PRO A 362 -27.94 17.50 -20.27
N PHE A 363 -29.26 17.69 -20.39
CA PHE A 363 -29.92 18.31 -21.57
C PHE A 363 -30.85 19.49 -21.24
N SER A 364 -30.96 20.43 -22.19
CA SER A 364 -31.91 21.56 -22.13
C SER A 364 -33.15 21.38 -22.99
N ASP A 365 -32.99 21.00 -24.25
CA ASP A 365 -34.10 21.01 -25.21
C ASP A 365 -34.43 19.61 -25.71
N MET A 366 -33.42 18.80 -26.00
CA MET A 366 -33.59 17.45 -26.50
C MET A 366 -32.44 16.57 -26.02
N ILE A 367 -32.79 15.33 -25.66
CA ILE A 367 -31.86 14.24 -25.40
C ILE A 367 -32.15 13.10 -26.37
N VAL A 368 -31.11 12.46 -26.87
CA VAL A 368 -31.17 11.29 -27.76
C VAL A 368 -30.62 10.09 -27.00
N PHE A 369 -31.25 8.94 -27.17
CA PHE A 369 -30.85 7.68 -26.57
C PHE A 369 -30.29 6.76 -27.64
N LEU A 370 -29.01 6.43 -27.51
CA LEU A 370 -28.25 5.59 -28.42
C LEU A 370 -28.16 4.18 -27.83
N PHE A 371 -28.49 3.17 -28.64
CA PHE A 371 -28.44 1.76 -28.28
C PHE A 371 -27.33 1.10 -29.11
N ASP A 372 -26.48 0.27 -28.51
CA ASP A 372 -25.41 -0.43 -29.24
C ASP A 372 -25.97 -1.57 -30.13
N GLU A 373 -25.41 -1.74 -31.33
CA GLU A 373 -26.00 -2.48 -32.45
C GLU A 373 -26.03 -4.01 -32.28
N LYS A 374 -25.44 -4.56 -31.21
CA LYS A 374 -25.31 -6.01 -31.04
C LYS A 374 -26.48 -6.74 -30.41
N ASN A 375 -27.50 -6.06 -29.93
CA ASN A 375 -28.80 -6.68 -29.64
C ASN A 375 -29.91 -5.69 -29.94
N VAL A 376 -30.61 -5.88 -31.06
CA VAL A 376 -31.90 -5.23 -31.27
C VAL A 376 -32.84 -5.79 -30.21
N PHE A 377 -33.00 -5.06 -29.11
CA PHE A 377 -33.97 -5.38 -28.09
C PHE A 377 -35.34 -5.48 -28.74
N ASP A 378 -36.03 -6.58 -28.48
CA ASP A 378 -37.45 -6.70 -28.70
C ASP A 378 -38.13 -5.83 -27.61
N ILE A 379 -38.05 -4.50 -27.74
CA ILE A 379 -38.60 -3.54 -26.77
C ILE A 379 -40.12 -3.68 -26.76
N SER A 380 -40.70 -3.90 -25.59
CA SER A 380 -42.14 -3.97 -25.38
C SER A 380 -42.71 -2.64 -24.89
N ALA A 381 -41.94 -1.87 -24.11
CA ALA A 381 -42.31 -0.54 -23.66
C ALA A 381 -41.08 0.36 -23.40
N LEU A 382 -41.29 1.66 -23.56
CA LEU A 382 -40.28 2.69 -23.32
C LEU A 382 -40.95 3.90 -22.68
N PHE A 383 -40.48 4.35 -21.52
CA PHE A 383 -41.09 5.49 -20.82
C PHE A 383 -40.09 6.22 -19.91
N ILE A 384 -40.43 7.46 -19.55
CA ILE A 384 -39.65 8.29 -18.61
C ILE A 384 -40.33 8.29 -17.24
N LEU A 385 -39.57 8.10 -16.17
CA LEU A 385 -39.98 8.29 -14.78
C LEU A 385 -39.29 9.52 -14.15
N ASN A 386 -39.93 10.16 -13.18
CA ASN A 386 -39.25 11.09 -12.28
C ASN A 386 -38.60 10.35 -11.08
N ILE A 387 -37.87 11.08 -10.22
CA ILE A 387 -37.20 10.50 -9.04
C ILE A 387 -38.14 9.82 -8.03
N THR A 388 -39.44 10.13 -8.06
CA THR A 388 -40.44 9.50 -7.18
C THR A 388 -41.07 8.25 -7.79
N GLY A 389 -40.66 7.86 -9.01
CA GLY A 389 -41.19 6.71 -9.74
C GLY A 389 -42.49 6.98 -10.52
N GLU A 390 -42.92 8.24 -10.63
CA GLU A 390 -44.10 8.61 -11.41
C GLU A 390 -43.74 8.67 -12.90
N LYS A 391 -44.62 8.10 -13.73
CA LYS A 391 -44.44 8.08 -15.19
C LYS A 391 -44.80 9.42 -15.82
N ILE A 392 -43.84 9.98 -16.54
CA ILE A 392 -43.92 11.28 -17.20
C ILE A 392 -44.46 11.16 -18.63
N ILE A 393 -43.95 10.21 -19.40
CA ILE A 393 -44.33 10.02 -20.81
C ILE A 393 -43.95 8.62 -21.30
N ASP A 394 -44.77 8.04 -22.18
CA ASP A 394 -44.39 6.88 -22.99
C ASP A 394 -43.70 7.37 -24.28
N LEU A 395 -42.53 6.83 -24.59
CA LEU A 395 -41.75 7.20 -25.76
C LEU A 395 -41.99 6.24 -26.91
N PRO A 396 -42.07 6.72 -28.17
CA PRO A 396 -42.24 5.86 -29.32
C PRO A 396 -40.96 5.06 -29.61
N ILE A 397 -41.12 3.76 -29.86
CA ILE A 397 -40.03 2.87 -30.26
C ILE A 397 -39.75 3.10 -31.75
N THR A 398 -38.73 3.89 -32.07
CA THR A 398 -38.30 4.20 -33.44
C THR A 398 -36.79 4.02 -33.60
N ASN A 399 -36.26 4.16 -34.82
CA ASN A 399 -34.81 4.10 -35.08
C ASN A 399 -34.01 5.21 -34.37
N THR A 400 -34.67 6.27 -33.89
CA THR A 400 -34.03 7.33 -33.12
C THR A 400 -34.93 7.71 -31.97
N ILE A 401 -34.59 7.19 -30.80
CA ILE A 401 -35.34 7.44 -29.58
C ILE A 401 -34.82 8.74 -28.98
N SER A 402 -35.73 9.69 -28.74
CA SER A 402 -35.38 10.99 -28.17
C SER A 402 -36.50 11.52 -27.29
N TRP A 403 -36.15 12.43 -26.39
CA TRP A 403 -37.10 13.12 -25.54
C TRP A 403 -36.80 14.61 -25.50
N ASN A 404 -37.83 15.43 -25.62
CA ASN A 404 -37.74 16.89 -25.67
C ASN A 404 -37.97 17.55 -24.29
N GLY A 405 -37.93 16.77 -23.20
CA GLY A 405 -38.17 17.27 -21.85
C GLY A 405 -39.61 17.70 -21.58
N LYS A 406 -40.60 17.09 -22.26
CA LYS A 406 -42.03 17.35 -22.04
C LYS A 406 -42.78 16.12 -21.52
N ASP A 407 -43.83 16.37 -20.74
CA ASP A 407 -44.78 15.34 -20.32
C ASP A 407 -45.79 14.98 -21.43
N ALA A 408 -46.67 14.02 -21.14
CA ALA A 408 -47.72 13.57 -22.07
C ALA A 408 -48.71 14.66 -22.50
N ASP A 409 -48.86 15.73 -21.70
CA ASP A 409 -49.73 16.89 -21.99
C ASP A 409 -48.99 17.98 -22.79
N GLY A 410 -47.69 17.81 -23.04
CA GLY A 410 -46.84 18.73 -23.79
C GLY A 410 -46.25 19.87 -22.96
N ASN A 411 -46.35 19.81 -21.64
CA ASN A 411 -45.72 20.78 -20.73
C ASN A 411 -44.25 20.42 -20.50
N THR A 412 -43.39 21.44 -20.41
CA THR A 412 -41.98 21.24 -20.08
C THR A 412 -41.84 20.78 -18.63
N VAL A 413 -41.09 19.71 -18.41
CA VAL A 413 -40.83 19.18 -17.07
C VAL A 413 -39.78 20.03 -16.33
N ALA A 414 -39.78 19.96 -14.99
CA ALA A 414 -38.83 20.71 -14.16
C ALA A 414 -37.38 20.26 -14.38
N SER A 415 -36.43 21.10 -13.98
CA SER A 415 -35.03 20.67 -13.86
C SER A 415 -34.94 19.58 -12.79
N GLY A 416 -34.18 18.51 -13.05
CA GLY A 416 -34.08 17.40 -12.11
C GLY A 416 -33.54 16.12 -12.76
N ILE A 417 -33.54 15.05 -11.95
CA ILE A 417 -33.16 13.71 -12.40
C ILE A 417 -34.42 12.98 -12.85
N TYR A 418 -34.31 12.29 -13.98
CA TYR A 418 -35.31 11.43 -14.57
C TYR A 418 -34.65 10.11 -14.95
N PHE A 419 -35.45 9.08 -15.21
CA PHE A 419 -34.96 7.78 -15.63
C PHE A 419 -35.68 7.33 -16.89
N LEU A 420 -34.93 7.08 -17.95
CA LEU A 420 -35.44 6.31 -19.09
C LEU A 420 -35.56 4.85 -18.66
N ASN A 421 -36.75 4.28 -18.78
CA ASN A 421 -37.00 2.88 -18.52
C ASN A 421 -37.32 2.16 -19.83
N VAL A 422 -36.62 1.05 -20.07
CA VAL A 422 -36.80 0.18 -21.24
C VAL A 422 -37.25 -1.19 -20.75
N VAL A 423 -38.39 -1.65 -21.25
CA VAL A 423 -38.91 -2.99 -20.94
C VAL A 423 -38.73 -3.86 -22.17
N ASP A 424 -38.05 -4.99 -22.05
CA ASP A 424 -37.96 -5.98 -23.12
C ASP A 424 -39.21 -6.88 -23.19
N LYS A 425 -39.34 -7.72 -24.22
CA LYS A 425 -40.47 -8.67 -24.34
C LYS A 425 -40.45 -9.80 -23.31
N THR A 426 -39.34 -10.03 -22.62
CA THR A 426 -39.26 -11.01 -21.52
C THR A 426 -39.66 -10.43 -20.17
N GLY A 427 -39.83 -9.11 -20.09
CA GLY A 427 -40.27 -8.38 -18.91
C GLY A 427 -39.13 -7.78 -18.08
N ASN A 428 -37.87 -7.83 -18.54
CA ASN A 428 -36.76 -7.18 -17.83
C ASN A 428 -36.83 -5.67 -18.05
N VAL A 429 -36.42 -4.92 -17.02
CA VAL A 429 -36.40 -3.46 -17.05
C VAL A 429 -34.96 -2.97 -16.93
N PHE A 430 -34.56 -2.14 -17.90
CA PHE A 430 -33.29 -1.41 -17.88
C PHE A 430 -33.56 0.07 -17.66
N SER A 431 -32.72 0.73 -16.87
CA SER A 431 -32.86 2.16 -16.57
C SER A 431 -31.61 2.94 -16.91
N GLU A 432 -31.77 4.10 -17.56
CA GLU A 432 -30.70 5.05 -17.84
C GLU A 432 -31.01 6.39 -17.17
N LYS A 433 -30.04 6.94 -16.43
CA LYS A 433 -30.20 8.20 -15.70
C LYS A 433 -30.16 9.38 -16.66
N VAL A 434 -31.10 10.31 -16.52
CA VAL A 434 -31.24 11.51 -17.37
C VAL A 434 -31.30 12.76 -16.51
N ILE A 435 -30.51 13.78 -16.83
CA ILE A 435 -30.46 15.05 -16.11
C ILE A 435 -31.04 16.16 -16.98
N LYS A 436 -32.23 16.66 -16.61
CA LYS A 436 -32.87 17.82 -17.25
C LYS A 436 -32.42 19.10 -16.56
N PHE A 437 -32.02 20.09 -17.35
CA PHE A 437 -31.83 21.45 -16.87
C PHE A 437 -32.62 22.43 -17.74
N ASN A 438 -33.46 23.28 -17.16
CA ASN A 438 -34.11 24.40 -17.84
C ASN A 438 -33.21 25.64 -17.69
N PRO A 439 -32.52 26.10 -18.76
CA PRO A 439 -31.83 27.39 -18.71
C PRO A 439 -32.86 28.50 -18.45
N TYR A 440 -32.52 29.40 -17.52
CA TYR A 440 -33.37 30.52 -17.10
C TYR A 440 -33.78 31.44 -18.26
#